data_AF-A0AAJ1TSP4-F1
#
_entry.id   AF-A0AAJ1TSP4-F1
#
_cell.length_a   1.000
_cell.length_b   1.000
_cell.length_c   1.000
_cell.angle_alpha   90.00
_cell.angle_beta   90.00
_cell.angle_gamma   90.00
#
_symmetry.space_group_name_H-M   'P 1'
#
loop_
_entity.id
_entity.type
_entity.pdbx_description
1 polymer ?
#
loop_
_entity_poly.entity_id
_entity_poly.type
_entity_poly.pdbx_seq_one_letter_code
_entity_poly.pdbx_strand_id
1 'polypeptide(L)'
;MKAPVRAPATPQQVRCAIYTRVSTEHGLEQAFNSLHSQREAAEAYVKSQAHEGWRLLPERYDDGGFSGGSLERPALTRLLAEVVAGRVEVIVVYKVDRLTRALSDFAKLVELFDRHGVSFVSVTQAFNTTTSMGRLTLNVLLSFAQFERELTGERIRDKIAASKRKGIWMGGIVPLGYRVEARALHVVPEDAALVRRIFERYRALGSVGALAAELEREGAHAPDRRSVTGGRVRGGPFSRGHLYKLLAARVYLGEITHRGASHPGRHAAIIELELFAAVAEQLAAQTPQRRRTRSASGALLGRRLFDADGNAMTPSHTRKGGVLYRYYVSQALLRGRARQRGAASTDFSPGRVPAAALEEAVLAALGGAVRRRTPAGTAIEQSIGATATAALYHDDRPRSEAMMPALVERWLERVVVRTDALVITLRADAASADGDGADAQADEIVVPWSSQRRSSRAAVLAPEARAAHPSRARQPMPEDVRRQLLVSIARARAWTEALASGRATDTAMLAARAGCSERHVRMLLPLAALAPDIVEAAIEGRLAAGYGAARLCRGLSAVWAEQRKLIPIISVPQE
;
A
#
# COMPACT_ATOMS: atom_id res chain seq x y z
N MET A 1 17.65 30.16 43.59
CA MET A 1 18.82 29.82 42.75
C MET A 1 18.50 30.21 41.32
N LYS A 2 19.22 31.20 40.76
CA LYS A 2 19.08 31.61 39.35
C LYS A 2 19.70 30.52 38.46
N ALA A 3 18.95 30.08 37.46
CA ALA A 3 19.47 29.17 36.43
C ALA A 3 20.66 29.82 35.69
N PRO A 4 21.69 29.04 35.30
CA PRO A 4 22.87 29.60 34.67
C PRO A 4 22.53 30.16 33.28
N VAL A 5 22.98 31.39 33.02
CA VAL A 5 22.93 32.03 31.71
C VAL A 5 23.87 31.26 30.77
N ARG A 6 23.30 30.69 29.70
CA ARG A 6 24.04 30.00 28.64
C ARG A 6 24.93 31.02 27.92
N ALA A 7 26.23 30.78 27.88
CA ALA A 7 27.19 31.62 27.15
C ALA A 7 26.81 31.74 25.65
N PRO A 8 27.08 32.87 24.99
CA PRO A 8 26.74 33.08 23.58
C PRO A 8 27.47 32.06 22.70
N ALA A 9 26.73 31.33 21.88
CA ALA A 9 27.27 30.41 20.90
C ALA A 9 28.12 31.20 19.89
N THR A 10 29.34 30.73 19.60
CA THR A 10 30.14 31.21 18.49
C THR A 10 29.34 31.13 17.18
N PRO A 11 29.37 32.15 16.30
CA PRO A 11 28.60 32.13 15.07
C PRO A 11 29.05 30.94 14.22
N GLN A 12 28.11 30.04 13.97
CA GLN A 12 28.30 28.85 13.14
C GLN A 12 28.65 29.31 11.72
N GLN A 13 29.79 28.89 11.18
CA GLN A 13 30.24 29.31 9.84
C GLN A 13 29.26 28.82 8.77
N VAL A 14 28.65 29.77 8.06
CA VAL A 14 27.69 29.52 6.98
C VAL A 14 28.43 29.41 5.66
N ARG A 15 28.35 28.25 4.99
CA ARG A 15 29.11 27.96 3.76
C ARG A 15 28.39 28.49 2.52
N CYS A 16 28.97 29.50 1.87
CA CYS A 16 28.39 30.17 0.71
C CYS A 16 29.05 29.70 -0.60
N ALA A 17 28.24 29.33 -1.58
CA ALA A 17 28.66 29.07 -2.96
C ALA A 17 28.18 30.21 -3.88
N ILE A 18 29.03 30.62 -4.82
CA ILE A 18 28.67 31.60 -5.85
C ILE A 18 28.47 30.86 -7.15
N TYR A 19 27.36 31.13 -7.84
CA TYR A 19 27.07 30.62 -9.16
C TYR A 19 26.96 31.74 -10.19
N THR A 20 27.73 31.63 -11.28
CA THR A 20 27.74 32.62 -12.36
C THR A 20 27.43 31.99 -13.71
N ARG A 21 26.80 32.77 -14.61
CA ARG A 21 26.44 32.30 -15.96
C ARG A 21 26.47 33.40 -17.01
N VAL A 22 26.97 33.07 -18.20
CA VAL A 22 26.88 33.89 -19.43
C VAL A 22 26.46 33.00 -20.61
N SER A 23 25.49 33.46 -21.42
CA SER A 23 24.89 32.65 -22.51
C SER A 23 25.60 32.74 -23.87
N THR A 24 26.62 33.58 -24.03
CA THR A 24 27.29 33.83 -25.33
C THR A 24 28.79 34.01 -25.15
N GLU A 25 29.62 33.41 -26.02
CA GLU A 25 31.08 33.65 -26.06
C GLU A 25 31.40 35.14 -26.29
N HIS A 26 30.62 35.83 -27.15
CA HIS A 26 30.74 37.28 -27.40
C HIS A 26 30.31 38.17 -26.22
N GLY A 27 29.72 37.60 -25.15
CA GLY A 27 29.36 38.33 -23.93
C GLY A 27 30.43 38.29 -22.83
N LEU A 28 31.53 37.54 -23.05
CA LEU A 28 32.63 37.42 -22.10
C LEU A 28 33.43 38.73 -21.98
N GLU A 29 33.44 39.57 -23.04
CA GLU A 29 34.22 40.81 -23.12
C GLU A 29 33.47 42.10 -22.74
N GLN A 30 32.15 42.04 -22.50
CA GLN A 30 31.42 43.21 -22.01
C GLN A 30 31.70 43.43 -20.52
N ALA A 31 32.42 44.51 -20.20
CA ALA A 31 32.90 44.86 -18.85
C ALA A 31 31.82 44.84 -17.75
N PHE A 32 30.54 45.00 -18.11
CA PHE A 32 29.43 45.08 -17.15
C PHE A 32 28.66 43.77 -16.91
N ASN A 33 28.89 42.69 -17.67
CA ASN A 33 28.10 41.44 -17.55
C ASN A 33 28.94 40.15 -17.68
N SER A 34 30.25 40.26 -17.56
CA SER A 34 31.18 39.12 -17.59
C SER A 34 30.98 38.22 -16.36
N LEU A 35 31.46 36.96 -16.44
CA LEU A 35 31.46 36.05 -15.29
C LEU A 35 32.23 36.66 -14.10
N HIS A 36 33.28 37.44 -14.41
CA HIS A 36 34.11 38.09 -13.41
C HIS A 36 33.36 39.17 -12.64
N SER A 37 32.63 40.06 -13.31
CA SER A 37 31.87 41.13 -12.65
C SER A 37 30.71 40.59 -11.81
N GLN A 38 30.03 39.54 -12.28
CA GLN A 38 29.00 38.84 -11.52
C GLN A 38 29.57 38.23 -10.24
N ARG A 39 30.75 37.61 -10.34
CA ARG A 39 31.43 37.00 -9.22
C ARG A 39 31.90 38.04 -8.21
N GLU A 40 32.56 39.10 -8.67
CA GLU A 40 33.04 40.19 -7.81
C GLU A 40 31.89 40.80 -6.99
N ALA A 41 30.75 41.07 -7.64
CA ALA A 41 29.56 41.56 -6.95
C ALA A 41 29.03 40.57 -5.90
N ALA A 42 29.01 39.27 -6.21
CA ALA A 42 28.60 38.23 -5.27
C ALA A 42 29.60 38.04 -4.13
N GLU A 43 30.91 38.14 -4.38
CA GLU A 43 31.96 38.08 -3.36
C GLU A 43 31.89 39.29 -2.43
N ALA A 44 31.67 40.49 -2.97
CA ALA A 44 31.45 41.70 -2.19
C ALA A 44 30.22 41.58 -1.29
N TYR A 45 29.14 40.99 -1.81
CA TYR A 45 27.92 40.72 -1.03
C TYR A 45 28.19 39.73 0.11
N VAL A 46 28.85 38.59 -0.16
CA VAL A 46 29.22 37.61 0.88
C VAL A 46 30.10 38.25 1.95
N LYS A 47 31.06 39.10 1.55
CA LYS A 47 31.90 39.87 2.48
C LYS A 47 31.08 40.83 3.35
N SER A 48 30.07 41.51 2.80
CA SER A 48 29.19 42.37 3.61
C SER A 48 28.38 41.60 4.66
N GLN A 49 28.08 40.32 4.39
CA GLN A 49 27.37 39.43 5.32
C GLN A 49 28.32 38.63 6.23
N ALA A 50 29.61 38.98 6.30
CA ALA A 50 30.57 38.28 7.16
C ALA A 50 30.18 38.31 8.65
N HIS A 51 29.46 39.36 9.09
CA HIS A 51 28.95 39.48 10.46
C HIS A 51 27.88 38.43 10.80
N GLU A 52 27.19 37.86 9.80
CA GLU A 52 26.27 36.73 9.96
C GLU A 52 26.99 35.36 9.90
N GLY A 53 28.33 35.34 9.83
CA GLY A 53 29.13 34.11 9.77
C GLY A 53 29.31 33.53 8.37
N TRP A 54 28.98 34.27 7.32
CA TRP A 54 29.08 33.82 5.93
C TRP A 54 30.54 33.65 5.49
N ARG A 55 30.85 32.49 4.91
CA ARG A 55 32.18 32.14 4.39
C ARG A 55 32.07 31.58 2.99
N LEU A 56 32.75 32.23 2.05
CA LEU A 56 32.84 31.79 0.66
C LEU A 56 33.63 30.49 0.54
N LEU A 57 33.08 29.52 -0.20
CA LEU A 57 33.78 28.30 -0.59
C LEU A 57 34.80 28.59 -1.71
N PRO A 58 35.96 27.90 -1.71
CA PRO A 58 37.00 28.13 -2.72
C PRO A 58 36.59 27.65 -4.12
N GLU A 59 35.64 26.72 -4.20
CA GLU A 59 35.21 26.11 -5.46
C GLU A 59 34.45 27.11 -6.35
N ARG A 60 34.69 27.04 -7.66
CA ARG A 60 34.10 27.93 -8.67
C ARG A 60 33.00 27.21 -9.46
N TYR A 61 31.80 27.78 -9.47
CA TYR A 61 30.66 27.30 -10.24
C TYR A 61 30.30 28.31 -11.34
N ASP A 62 31.06 28.27 -12.43
CA ASP A 62 30.93 29.22 -13.53
C ASP A 62 30.51 28.47 -14.81
N ASP A 63 29.35 28.80 -15.38
CA ASP A 63 28.84 28.23 -16.65
C ASP A 63 28.88 29.30 -17.76
N GLY A 64 29.94 29.27 -18.58
CA GLY A 64 30.08 30.10 -19.79
C GLY A 64 29.56 29.40 -21.05
N GLY A 65 28.80 30.10 -21.90
CA GLY A 65 28.25 29.56 -23.15
C GLY A 65 26.96 28.73 -22.98
N PHE A 66 26.39 28.66 -21.77
CA PHE A 66 25.19 27.85 -21.50
C PHE A 66 23.90 28.68 -21.42
N SER A 67 22.83 28.16 -22.03
CA SER A 67 21.50 28.78 -22.05
C SER A 67 20.80 28.69 -20.69
N GLY A 68 20.14 29.80 -20.32
CA GLY A 68 19.28 29.92 -19.13
C GLY A 68 18.02 29.04 -19.14
N GLY A 69 17.70 28.37 -20.27
CA GLY A 69 16.46 27.60 -20.45
C GLY A 69 16.56 26.09 -20.14
N SER A 70 17.75 25.56 -19.86
CA SER A 70 17.94 24.16 -19.43
C SER A 70 18.67 24.10 -18.10
N LEU A 71 18.34 23.12 -17.25
CA LEU A 71 19.05 22.83 -16.00
C LEU A 71 20.26 21.90 -16.21
N GLU A 72 20.39 21.29 -17.38
CA GLU A 72 21.53 20.42 -17.73
C GLU A 72 22.75 21.28 -18.06
N ARG A 73 23.48 21.68 -17.01
CA ARG A 73 24.73 22.43 -17.14
C ARG A 73 25.80 21.87 -16.21
N PRO A 74 27.08 21.82 -16.62
CA PRO A 74 28.14 21.20 -15.83
C PRO A 74 28.35 21.85 -14.46
N ALA A 75 28.47 23.19 -14.37
CA ALA A 75 28.74 23.84 -13.09
C ALA A 75 27.50 23.85 -12.19
N LEU A 76 26.31 24.09 -12.75
CA LEU A 76 25.05 23.99 -12.00
C LEU A 76 24.85 22.58 -11.44
N THR A 77 25.09 21.53 -12.22
CA THR A 77 24.90 20.14 -11.77
C THR A 77 25.87 19.77 -10.65
N ARG A 78 27.13 20.22 -10.73
CA ARG A 78 28.09 20.10 -9.62
C ARG A 78 27.60 20.81 -8.37
N LEU A 79 27.14 22.05 -8.49
CA LEU A 79 26.59 22.81 -7.36
C LEU A 79 25.41 22.09 -6.70
N LEU A 80 24.49 21.54 -7.49
CA LEU A 80 23.34 20.81 -6.96
C LEU A 80 23.76 19.51 -6.25
N ALA A 81 24.79 18.82 -6.73
CA ALA A 81 25.35 17.65 -6.04
C ALA A 81 25.96 18.02 -4.68
N GLU A 82 26.64 19.17 -4.60
CA GLU A 82 27.24 19.72 -3.39
C GLU A 82 26.19 20.14 -2.35
N VAL A 83 25.07 20.70 -2.81
CA VAL A 83 23.87 20.98 -2.00
C VAL A 83 23.29 19.70 -1.42
N VAL A 84 23.09 18.66 -2.23
CA VAL A 84 22.57 17.36 -1.77
C VAL A 84 23.51 16.72 -0.76
N ALA A 85 24.83 16.92 -0.91
CA ALA A 85 25.85 16.45 0.02
C ALA A 85 25.96 17.29 1.32
N GLY A 86 25.19 18.38 1.46
CA GLY A 86 25.21 19.26 2.64
C GLY A 86 26.48 20.13 2.76
N ARG A 87 27.27 20.25 1.69
CA ARG A 87 28.53 21.02 1.69
C ARG A 87 28.30 22.52 1.48
N VAL A 88 27.15 22.90 0.93
CA VAL A 88 26.72 24.28 0.70
C VAL A 88 25.50 24.60 1.58
N GLU A 89 25.49 25.76 2.22
CA GLU A 89 24.36 26.25 3.02
C GLU A 89 23.70 27.50 2.43
N VAL A 90 24.43 28.30 1.64
CA VAL A 90 23.90 29.48 0.94
C VAL A 90 24.38 29.49 -0.50
N ILE A 91 23.47 29.75 -1.44
CA ILE A 91 23.79 29.97 -2.85
C ILE A 91 23.56 31.44 -3.19
N VAL A 92 24.60 32.08 -3.73
CA VAL A 92 24.57 33.49 -4.12
C VAL A 92 24.68 33.60 -5.64
N VAL A 93 23.76 34.33 -6.24
CA VAL A 93 23.74 34.64 -7.68
C VAL A 93 23.61 36.14 -7.90
N TYR A 94 24.12 36.65 -9.01
CA TYR A 94 23.95 38.07 -9.35
C TYR A 94 22.45 38.41 -9.56
N LYS A 95 21.76 37.61 -10.38
CA LYS A 95 20.34 37.72 -10.75
C LYS A 95 19.70 36.33 -10.87
N VAL A 96 18.39 36.21 -10.64
CA VAL A 96 17.66 34.93 -10.73
C VAL A 96 17.76 34.29 -12.13
N ASP A 97 17.79 35.11 -13.18
CA ASP A 97 17.92 34.67 -14.58
C ASP A 97 19.26 33.96 -14.87
N ARG A 98 20.26 34.09 -13.99
CA ARG A 98 21.51 33.32 -14.06
C ARG A 98 21.25 31.86 -13.78
N LEU A 99 20.38 31.55 -12.82
CA LEU A 99 20.01 30.20 -12.44
C LEU A 99 19.10 29.58 -13.52
N THR A 100 17.96 30.22 -13.81
CA THR A 100 17.02 29.76 -14.83
C THR A 100 16.12 30.89 -15.33
N ARG A 101 15.68 30.79 -16.58
CA ARG A 101 14.66 31.66 -17.19
C ARG A 101 13.24 31.09 -17.03
N ALA A 102 13.10 29.82 -16.69
CA ALA A 102 11.81 29.17 -16.51
C ALA A 102 11.39 29.21 -15.03
N LEU A 103 10.24 29.83 -14.76
CA LEU A 103 9.68 29.93 -13.40
C LEU A 103 9.44 28.53 -12.78
N SER A 104 8.99 27.59 -13.60
CA SER A 104 8.78 26.20 -13.18
C SER A 104 10.06 25.48 -12.78
N ASP A 105 11.20 25.78 -13.38
CA ASP A 105 12.48 25.21 -12.98
C ASP A 105 13.02 25.92 -11.73
N PHE A 106 12.77 27.22 -11.61
CA PHE A 106 13.13 27.97 -10.41
C PHE A 106 12.42 27.41 -9.17
N ALA A 107 11.12 27.14 -9.28
CA ALA A 107 10.33 26.47 -8.25
C ALA A 107 10.94 25.13 -7.80
N LYS A 108 11.39 24.27 -8.74
CA LYS A 108 12.02 22.98 -8.39
C LYS A 108 13.33 23.18 -7.64
N LEU A 109 14.12 24.17 -8.03
CA LEU A 109 15.40 24.47 -7.39
C LEU A 109 15.19 25.00 -5.98
N VAL A 110 14.20 25.87 -5.77
CA VAL A 110 13.86 26.38 -4.43
C VAL A 110 13.36 25.25 -3.53
N GLU A 111 12.45 24.39 -4.00
CA GLU A 111 12.01 23.22 -3.23
C GLU A 111 13.16 22.29 -2.86
N LEU A 112 14.14 22.13 -3.76
CA LEU A 112 15.35 21.36 -3.49
C LEU A 112 16.19 22.04 -2.40
N PHE A 113 16.40 23.35 -2.50
CA PHE A 113 17.17 24.11 -1.51
C PHE A 113 16.51 24.05 -0.13
N ASP A 114 15.20 24.29 -0.05
CA ASP A 114 14.43 24.21 1.20
C ASP A 114 14.50 22.81 1.84
N ARG A 115 14.40 21.74 1.03
CA ARG A 115 14.53 20.36 1.51
C ARG A 115 15.89 20.08 2.13
N HIS A 116 16.94 20.71 1.62
CA HIS A 116 18.32 20.54 2.10
C HIS A 116 18.75 21.65 3.08
N GLY A 117 17.84 22.53 3.50
CA GLY A 117 18.15 23.63 4.41
C GLY A 117 19.10 24.70 3.82
N VAL A 118 19.19 24.77 2.49
CA VAL A 118 20.03 25.73 1.78
C VAL A 118 19.26 27.00 1.50
N SER A 119 19.87 28.14 1.76
CA SER A 119 19.31 29.45 1.44
C SER A 119 19.77 29.95 0.08
N PHE A 120 18.92 30.72 -0.60
CA PHE A 120 19.17 31.30 -1.90
C PHE A 120 19.09 32.83 -1.83
N VAL A 121 20.10 33.49 -2.41
CA VAL A 121 20.21 34.95 -2.43
C VAL A 121 20.54 35.46 -3.84
N SER A 122 19.81 36.48 -4.27
CA SER A 122 20.15 37.29 -5.45
C SER A 122 20.77 38.63 -5.02
N VAL A 123 21.90 39.01 -5.62
CA VAL A 123 22.63 40.25 -5.26
C VAL A 123 21.85 41.50 -5.66
N THR A 124 21.31 41.56 -6.89
CA THR A 124 20.66 42.79 -7.40
C THR A 124 19.14 42.81 -7.25
N GLN A 125 18.53 41.76 -6.68
CA GLN A 125 17.08 41.62 -6.57
C GLN A 125 16.74 41.28 -5.11
N ALA A 126 15.59 41.71 -4.62
CA ALA A 126 15.14 41.45 -3.25
C ALA A 126 14.68 39.99 -3.01
N PHE A 127 15.39 39.02 -3.57
CA PHE A 127 15.15 37.59 -3.36
C PHE A 127 16.17 37.06 -2.37
N ASN A 128 15.74 36.92 -1.13
CA ASN A 128 16.54 36.33 -0.07
C ASN A 128 15.68 35.40 0.81
N THR A 129 15.90 34.09 0.72
CA THR A 129 15.19 33.09 1.53
C THR A 129 15.58 33.11 3.01
N THR A 130 16.61 33.86 3.42
CA THR A 130 16.94 34.05 4.84
C THR A 130 15.99 35.04 5.51
N THR A 131 15.30 35.88 4.74
CA THR A 131 14.36 36.89 5.25
C THR A 131 12.90 36.45 5.12
N SER A 132 12.05 36.84 6.08
CA SER A 132 10.62 36.54 6.04
C SER A 132 9.92 37.13 4.80
N MET A 133 10.34 38.33 4.38
CA MET A 133 9.80 38.99 3.18
C MET A 133 10.23 38.26 1.90
N GLY A 134 11.51 37.87 1.78
CA GLY A 134 11.98 37.12 0.62
C GLY A 134 11.36 35.72 0.52
N ARG A 135 11.10 35.05 1.65
CA ARG A 135 10.32 33.80 1.69
C ARG A 135 8.87 34.00 1.20
N LEU A 136 8.22 35.10 1.58
CA LEU A 136 6.88 35.43 1.10
C LEU A 136 6.87 35.62 -0.43
N THR A 137 7.78 36.44 -0.96
CA THR A 137 7.87 36.68 -2.42
C THR A 137 8.15 35.39 -3.19
N LEU A 138 8.96 34.49 -2.63
CA LEU A 138 9.22 33.18 -3.22
C LEU A 138 7.99 32.29 -3.27
N ASN A 139 7.21 32.23 -2.18
CA ASN A 139 5.98 31.45 -2.14
C ASN A 139 4.94 31.94 -3.16
N VAL A 140 4.87 33.26 -3.39
CA VAL A 140 4.03 33.84 -4.44
C VAL A 140 4.50 33.39 -5.82
N LEU A 141 5.81 33.46 -6.11
CA LEU A 141 6.37 32.97 -7.37
C LEU A 141 6.14 31.47 -7.59
N LEU A 142 6.29 30.67 -6.53
CA LEU A 142 6.00 29.24 -6.56
C LEU A 142 4.52 28.96 -6.88
N SER A 143 3.62 29.76 -6.30
CA SER A 143 2.18 29.66 -6.56
C SER A 143 1.86 29.91 -8.04
N PHE A 144 2.50 30.91 -8.67
CA PHE A 144 2.36 31.16 -10.10
C PHE A 144 2.96 30.04 -10.96
N ALA A 145 4.11 29.48 -10.56
CA ALA A 145 4.73 28.35 -11.26
C ALA A 145 3.81 27.12 -11.26
N GLN A 146 3.16 26.87 -10.11
CA GLN A 146 2.19 25.80 -9.96
C GLN A 146 0.95 26.05 -10.82
N PHE A 147 0.39 27.26 -10.74
CA PHE A 147 -0.75 27.68 -11.55
C PHE A 147 -0.50 27.52 -13.06
N GLU A 148 0.68 27.93 -13.56
CA GLU A 148 1.06 27.78 -14.96
C GLU A 148 1.13 26.30 -15.40
N ARG A 149 1.69 25.42 -14.54
CA ARG A 149 1.72 23.97 -14.80
C ARG A 149 0.30 23.39 -14.86
N GLU A 150 -0.58 23.81 -13.96
CA GLU A 150 -1.98 23.38 -13.93
C GLU A 150 -2.72 23.81 -15.20
N LEU A 151 -2.62 25.09 -15.58
CA LEU A 151 -3.19 25.63 -16.82
C LEU A 151 -2.67 24.93 -18.08
N THR A 152 -1.37 24.64 -18.12
CA THR A 152 -0.78 23.91 -19.25
C THR A 152 -1.34 22.49 -19.32
N GLY A 153 -1.46 21.82 -18.16
CA GLY A 153 -2.09 20.52 -18.05
C GLY A 153 -3.56 20.54 -18.52
N GLU A 154 -4.32 21.56 -18.17
CA GLU A 154 -5.70 21.77 -18.64
C GLU A 154 -5.76 21.92 -20.17
N ARG A 155 -4.96 22.84 -20.73
CA ARG A 155 -4.91 23.06 -22.18
C ARG A 155 -4.51 21.80 -22.95
N ILE A 156 -3.59 21.00 -22.44
CA ILE A 156 -3.20 19.72 -23.06
C ILE A 156 -4.39 18.75 -23.04
N ARG A 157 -5.10 18.64 -21.90
CA ARG A 157 -6.30 17.80 -21.79
C ARG A 157 -7.40 18.25 -22.76
N ASP A 158 -7.62 19.55 -22.90
CA ASP A 158 -8.61 20.09 -23.82
C ASP A 158 -8.25 19.83 -25.29
N LYS A 159 -6.96 20.00 -25.64
CA LYS A 159 -6.47 19.65 -26.98
C LYS A 159 -6.62 18.15 -27.26
N ILE A 160 -6.37 17.28 -26.28
CA ILE A 160 -6.58 15.83 -26.42
C ILE A 160 -8.08 15.53 -26.61
N ALA A 161 -8.94 16.13 -25.79
CA ALA A 161 -10.39 15.95 -25.90
C ALA A 161 -10.91 16.41 -27.27
N ALA A 162 -10.51 17.60 -27.72
CA ALA A 162 -10.86 18.14 -29.03
C ALA A 162 -10.33 17.27 -30.18
N SER A 163 -9.10 16.76 -30.08
CA SER A 163 -8.51 15.87 -31.09
C SER A 163 -9.26 14.54 -31.17
N LYS A 164 -9.63 13.96 -30.02
CA LYS A 164 -10.44 12.73 -29.98
C LYS A 164 -11.85 12.94 -30.53
N ARG A 165 -12.47 14.11 -30.28
CA ARG A 165 -13.76 14.48 -30.92
C ARG A 165 -13.65 14.57 -32.44
N LYS A 166 -12.50 14.99 -32.97
CA LYS A 166 -12.20 14.99 -34.42
C LYS A 166 -11.82 13.61 -34.98
N GLY A 167 -11.96 12.55 -34.18
CA GLY A 167 -11.64 11.17 -34.56
C GLY A 167 -10.15 10.87 -34.69
N ILE A 168 -9.27 11.71 -34.14
CA ILE A 168 -7.81 11.51 -34.19
C ILE A 168 -7.38 10.59 -33.04
N TRP A 169 -6.55 9.60 -33.36
CA TRP A 169 -5.99 8.68 -32.37
C TRP A 169 -4.90 9.36 -31.53
N MET A 170 -5.19 9.51 -30.23
CA MET A 170 -4.29 10.12 -29.24
C MET A 170 -3.84 9.11 -28.17
N GLY A 171 -4.05 7.81 -28.39
CA GLY A 171 -3.70 6.74 -27.43
C GLY A 171 -2.27 6.23 -27.60
N GLY A 172 -1.69 5.63 -26.55
CA GLY A 172 -0.33 5.10 -26.59
C GLY A 172 -0.20 3.70 -27.18
N ILE A 173 -1.02 2.74 -26.74
CA ILE A 173 -1.01 1.36 -27.21
C ILE A 173 -2.08 1.19 -28.29
N VAL A 174 -1.70 0.70 -29.46
CA VAL A 174 -2.61 0.47 -30.58
C VAL A 174 -3.53 -0.73 -30.29
N PRO A 175 -4.86 -0.60 -30.46
CA PRO A 175 -5.77 -1.73 -30.34
C PRO A 175 -5.42 -2.85 -31.32
N LEU A 176 -5.73 -4.09 -30.97
CA LEU A 176 -5.55 -5.23 -31.87
C LEU A 176 -6.39 -5.02 -33.14
N GLY A 177 -5.95 -5.48 -34.31
CA GLY A 177 -6.72 -5.28 -35.56
C GLY A 177 -6.40 -3.96 -36.28
N TYR A 178 -5.64 -3.06 -35.66
CA TYR A 178 -5.31 -1.76 -36.22
C TYR A 178 -3.81 -1.47 -36.21
N ARG A 179 -3.37 -0.65 -37.17
CA ARG A 179 -2.08 0.04 -37.17
C ARG A 179 -2.30 1.56 -37.12
N VAL A 180 -1.36 2.31 -36.56
CA VAL A 180 -1.43 3.78 -36.55
C VAL A 180 -0.51 4.35 -37.60
N GLU A 181 -1.07 5.18 -38.48
CA GLU A 181 -0.32 6.00 -39.43
C GLU A 181 -0.86 7.43 -39.38
N ALA A 182 0.02 8.43 -39.25
CA ALA A 182 -0.36 9.84 -39.15
C ALA A 182 -1.47 10.14 -38.09
N ARG A 183 -1.49 9.41 -36.96
CA ARG A 183 -2.52 9.48 -35.91
C ARG A 183 -3.95 9.08 -36.36
N ALA A 184 -4.07 8.33 -37.45
CA ALA A 184 -5.28 7.61 -37.84
C ALA A 184 -5.07 6.10 -37.65
N LEU A 185 -6.14 5.38 -37.30
CA LEU A 185 -6.12 3.93 -37.21
C LEU A 185 -6.48 3.34 -38.58
N HIS A 186 -5.70 2.37 -39.05
CA HIS A 186 -5.94 1.64 -40.29
C HIS A 186 -6.09 0.16 -39.97
N VAL A 187 -7.07 -0.50 -40.59
CA VAL A 187 -7.36 -1.91 -40.34
C VAL A 187 -6.25 -2.79 -40.92
N VAL A 188 -5.76 -3.74 -40.12
CA VAL A 188 -4.86 -4.80 -40.57
C VAL A 188 -5.72 -6.05 -40.80
N PRO A 189 -5.87 -6.54 -42.05
CA PRO A 189 -6.85 -7.60 -42.36
C PRO A 189 -6.69 -8.89 -41.54
N GLU A 190 -5.46 -9.36 -41.33
CA GLU A 190 -5.17 -10.59 -40.58
C GLU A 190 -5.59 -10.47 -39.10
N ASP A 191 -5.15 -9.39 -38.45
CA ASP A 191 -5.51 -9.11 -37.06
C ASP A 191 -7.01 -8.82 -36.90
N ALA A 192 -7.62 -8.17 -37.89
CA ALA A 192 -9.06 -7.90 -37.90
C ALA A 192 -9.88 -9.19 -38.02
N ALA A 193 -9.43 -10.17 -38.81
CA ALA A 193 -10.04 -11.48 -38.87
C ALA A 193 -9.96 -12.22 -37.53
N LEU A 194 -8.84 -12.10 -36.80
CA LEU A 194 -8.72 -12.63 -35.44
C LEU A 194 -9.72 -11.95 -34.49
N VAL A 195 -9.87 -10.63 -34.55
CA VAL A 195 -10.85 -9.90 -33.72
C VAL A 195 -12.28 -10.35 -34.03
N ARG A 196 -12.67 -10.45 -35.31
CA ARG A 196 -13.99 -10.96 -35.71
C ARG A 196 -14.27 -12.35 -35.16
N ARG A 197 -13.31 -13.26 -35.34
CA ARG A 197 -13.38 -14.62 -34.80
C ARG A 197 -13.58 -14.62 -33.29
N ILE A 198 -12.87 -13.79 -32.54
CA ILE A 198 -13.01 -13.69 -31.08
C ILE A 198 -14.43 -13.27 -30.68
N PHE A 199 -15.04 -12.30 -31.37
CA PHE A 199 -16.41 -11.86 -31.11
C PHE A 199 -17.44 -12.96 -31.42
N GLU A 200 -17.32 -13.62 -32.57
CA GLU A 200 -18.19 -14.72 -33.00
C GLU A 200 -18.10 -15.92 -32.05
N ARG A 201 -16.88 -16.33 -31.68
CA ARG A 201 -16.67 -17.45 -30.75
C ARG A 201 -17.16 -17.13 -29.35
N TYR A 202 -17.00 -15.89 -28.87
CA TYR A 202 -17.60 -15.49 -27.60
C TYR A 202 -19.13 -15.60 -27.64
N ARG A 203 -19.75 -15.18 -28.74
CA ARG A 203 -21.19 -15.27 -28.94
C ARG A 203 -21.68 -16.72 -28.94
N ALA A 204 -20.94 -17.62 -29.58
CA ALA A 204 -21.25 -19.06 -29.60
C ALA A 204 -21.04 -19.74 -28.24
N LEU A 205 -19.94 -19.45 -27.55
CA LEU A 205 -19.54 -20.15 -26.32
C LEU A 205 -20.28 -19.66 -25.07
N GLY A 206 -20.71 -18.41 -25.03
CA GLY A 206 -21.39 -17.89 -23.84
C GLY A 206 -20.48 -17.68 -22.63
N SER A 207 -19.15 -17.79 -22.74
CA SER A 207 -18.25 -17.64 -21.58
C SER A 207 -16.86 -17.17 -21.98
N VAL A 208 -16.38 -16.09 -21.35
CA VAL A 208 -15.00 -15.59 -21.55
C VAL A 208 -13.96 -16.61 -21.08
N GLY A 209 -14.29 -17.43 -20.08
CA GLY A 209 -13.41 -18.50 -19.62
C GLY A 209 -13.26 -19.62 -20.65
N ALA A 210 -14.37 -20.04 -21.25
CA ALA A 210 -14.37 -21.04 -22.32
C ALA A 210 -13.65 -20.51 -23.57
N LEU A 211 -13.87 -19.23 -23.92
CA LEU A 211 -13.18 -18.56 -25.01
C LEU A 211 -11.66 -18.52 -24.81
N ALA A 212 -11.19 -18.17 -23.61
CA ALA A 212 -9.76 -18.17 -23.31
C ALA A 212 -9.14 -19.57 -23.46
N ALA A 213 -9.83 -20.60 -22.95
CA ALA A 213 -9.37 -21.98 -23.05
C ALA A 213 -9.34 -22.50 -24.50
N GLU A 214 -10.30 -22.09 -25.32
CA GLU A 214 -10.31 -22.43 -26.75
C GLU A 214 -9.18 -21.74 -27.52
N LEU A 215 -9.00 -20.43 -27.33
CA LEU A 215 -7.90 -19.69 -27.96
C LEU A 215 -6.53 -20.25 -27.57
N GLU A 216 -6.37 -20.70 -26.32
CA GLU A 216 -5.16 -21.36 -25.85
C GLU A 216 -4.94 -22.71 -26.54
N ARG A 217 -6.00 -23.55 -26.66
CA ARG A 217 -5.92 -24.85 -27.38
C ARG A 217 -5.55 -24.69 -28.85
N GLU A 218 -6.01 -23.61 -29.47
CA GLU A 218 -5.72 -23.29 -30.88
C GLU A 218 -4.35 -22.62 -31.08
N GLY A 219 -3.62 -22.29 -30.00
CA GLY A 219 -2.37 -21.53 -30.08
C GLY A 219 -2.57 -20.09 -30.58
N ALA A 220 -3.77 -19.55 -30.46
CA ALA A 220 -4.09 -18.20 -30.90
C ALA A 220 -3.55 -17.17 -29.89
N HIS A 221 -2.59 -16.36 -30.34
CA HIS A 221 -1.96 -15.34 -29.51
C HIS A 221 -2.18 -13.94 -30.08
N ALA A 222 -2.19 -12.95 -29.19
CA ALA A 222 -2.15 -11.57 -29.63
C ALA A 222 -0.79 -11.30 -30.30
N PRO A 223 -0.73 -10.69 -31.49
CA PRO A 223 0.51 -10.31 -32.15
C PRO A 223 1.27 -9.22 -31.38
N ASP A 224 2.56 -9.13 -31.68
CA ASP A 224 3.40 -8.02 -31.24
C ASP A 224 2.92 -6.71 -31.85
N ARG A 225 2.77 -5.68 -31.01
CA ARG A 225 2.27 -4.37 -31.43
C ARG A 225 3.26 -3.28 -31.12
N ARG A 226 3.22 -2.20 -31.89
CA ARG A 226 4.03 -1.00 -31.64
C ARG A 226 3.20 0.03 -30.90
N SER A 227 3.81 0.67 -29.91
CA SER A 227 3.29 1.89 -29.32
C SER A 227 3.57 3.08 -30.26
N VAL A 228 2.75 4.12 -30.16
CA VAL A 228 2.95 5.38 -30.89
C VAL A 228 4.31 6.03 -30.57
N THR A 229 4.89 5.76 -29.39
CA THR A 229 6.22 6.25 -28.99
C THR A 229 7.38 5.33 -29.41
N GLY A 230 7.12 4.30 -30.23
CA GLY A 230 8.14 3.38 -30.75
C GLY A 230 8.46 2.18 -29.86
N GLY A 231 7.90 2.11 -28.64
CA GLY A 231 8.04 0.94 -27.77
C GLY A 231 7.32 -0.30 -28.32
N ARG A 232 7.95 -1.48 -28.28
CA ARG A 232 7.33 -2.77 -28.68
C ARG A 232 6.55 -3.35 -27.50
N VAL A 233 5.25 -3.57 -27.69
CA VAL A 233 4.41 -4.34 -26.77
C VAL A 233 4.41 -5.78 -27.27
N ARG A 234 5.08 -6.66 -26.53
CA ARG A 234 5.10 -8.09 -26.86
C ARG A 234 3.70 -8.66 -26.73
N GLY A 235 3.30 -9.38 -27.78
CA GLY A 235 2.13 -10.22 -27.84
C GLY A 235 2.24 -11.42 -26.90
N GLY A 236 1.14 -12.15 -26.78
CA GLY A 236 1.05 -13.31 -25.87
C GLY A 236 -0.36 -13.88 -25.77
N PRO A 237 -0.56 -14.90 -24.93
CA PRO A 237 -1.85 -15.56 -24.77
C PRO A 237 -2.93 -14.61 -24.24
N PHE A 238 -4.17 -14.86 -24.65
CA PHE A 238 -5.31 -14.02 -24.29
C PHE A 238 -5.74 -14.29 -22.85
N SER A 239 -5.28 -13.45 -21.92
CA SER A 239 -5.83 -13.47 -20.56
C SER A 239 -7.31 -13.08 -20.53
N ARG A 240 -8.07 -13.61 -19.57
CA ARG A 240 -9.49 -13.26 -19.36
C ARG A 240 -9.71 -11.74 -19.27
N GLY A 241 -8.86 -11.03 -18.54
CA GLY A 241 -8.94 -9.57 -18.40
C GLY A 241 -8.69 -8.82 -19.71
N HIS A 242 -7.81 -9.34 -20.58
CA HIS A 242 -7.60 -8.80 -21.92
C HIS A 242 -8.84 -9.01 -22.79
N LEU A 243 -9.45 -10.20 -22.76
CA LEU A 243 -10.66 -10.51 -23.52
C LEU A 243 -11.85 -9.63 -23.09
N TYR A 244 -12.07 -9.41 -21.80
CA TYR A 244 -13.11 -8.48 -21.34
C TYR A 244 -12.90 -7.05 -21.86
N LYS A 245 -11.66 -6.55 -21.82
CA LYS A 245 -11.33 -5.23 -22.37
C LYS A 245 -11.52 -5.16 -23.87
N LEU A 246 -11.15 -6.22 -24.58
CA LEU A 246 -11.29 -6.32 -26.05
C LEU A 246 -12.77 -6.33 -26.45
N LEU A 247 -13.58 -7.21 -25.87
CA LEU A 247 -15.00 -7.34 -26.20
C LEU A 247 -15.82 -6.08 -25.84
N ALA A 248 -15.39 -5.31 -24.83
CA ALA A 248 -16.04 -4.06 -24.44
C ALA A 248 -15.51 -2.81 -25.19
N ALA A 249 -14.46 -2.94 -26.00
CA ALA A 249 -13.83 -1.79 -26.63
C ALA A 249 -14.62 -1.28 -27.83
N ARG A 250 -15.26 -0.11 -27.70
CA ARG A 250 -16.00 0.57 -28.77
C ARG A 250 -15.14 0.99 -29.98
N VAL A 251 -13.82 0.89 -29.86
CA VAL A 251 -12.91 1.17 -30.99
C VAL A 251 -13.17 0.27 -32.20
N TYR A 252 -13.66 -0.94 -31.97
CA TYR A 252 -14.01 -1.87 -33.04
C TYR A 252 -15.26 -1.48 -33.84
N LEU A 253 -16.06 -0.54 -33.33
CA LEU A 253 -17.20 0.09 -34.03
C LEU A 253 -16.79 1.32 -34.86
N GLY A 254 -15.49 1.62 -34.99
CA GLY A 254 -15.06 2.86 -35.64
C GLY A 254 -15.13 4.09 -34.73
N GLU A 255 -15.26 3.92 -33.41
CA GLU A 255 -15.44 5.04 -32.48
C GLU A 255 -14.21 5.29 -31.59
N ILE A 256 -14.05 6.50 -31.07
CA ILE A 256 -13.02 6.86 -30.09
C ILE A 256 -13.70 7.34 -28.81
N THR A 257 -13.41 6.64 -27.70
CA THR A 257 -13.96 7.00 -26.38
C THR A 257 -13.07 7.99 -25.62
N HIS A 258 -13.70 8.95 -24.94
CA HIS A 258 -13.04 9.88 -24.03
C HIS A 258 -13.97 10.23 -22.84
N ARG A 259 -13.53 9.91 -21.61
CA ARG A 259 -14.29 10.20 -20.37
C ARG A 259 -15.76 9.78 -20.42
N GLY A 260 -16.03 8.60 -20.98
CA GLY A 260 -17.39 8.05 -21.10
C GLY A 260 -18.17 8.49 -22.33
N ALA A 261 -17.77 9.58 -23.02
CA ALA A 261 -18.33 9.95 -24.31
C ALA A 261 -17.68 9.13 -25.44
N SER A 262 -18.45 8.83 -26.48
CA SER A 262 -17.96 8.19 -27.70
C SER A 262 -18.14 9.13 -28.89
N HIS A 263 -17.15 9.17 -29.77
CA HIS A 263 -17.15 10.01 -30.97
C HIS A 263 -16.75 9.18 -32.19
N PRO A 264 -17.26 9.49 -33.41
CA PRO A 264 -16.81 8.86 -34.63
C PRO A 264 -15.29 9.02 -34.81
N GLY A 265 -14.59 7.90 -34.97
CA GLY A 265 -13.17 7.83 -35.30
C GLY A 265 -12.95 8.00 -36.80
N ARG A 266 -11.70 8.30 -37.19
CA ARG A 266 -11.28 8.36 -38.62
C ARG A 266 -10.96 6.98 -39.20
N HIS A 267 -11.44 5.91 -38.57
CA HIS A 267 -11.03 4.55 -38.89
C HIS A 267 -12.25 3.65 -39.14
N ALA A 268 -12.06 2.65 -39.99
CA ALA A 268 -13.11 1.70 -40.31
C ALA A 268 -13.42 0.79 -39.11
N ALA A 269 -14.71 0.45 -38.96
CA ALA A 269 -15.14 -0.57 -38.02
C ALA A 269 -14.60 -1.96 -38.44
N ILE A 270 -14.22 -2.78 -37.46
CA ILE A 270 -13.88 -4.19 -37.68
C ILE A 270 -15.11 -5.07 -37.44
N ILE A 271 -15.95 -4.67 -36.48
CA ILE A 271 -17.12 -5.41 -36.02
C ILE A 271 -18.38 -4.61 -36.35
N GLU A 272 -19.39 -5.31 -36.87
CA GLU A 272 -20.72 -4.74 -37.11
C GLU A 272 -21.43 -4.37 -35.80
N LEU A 273 -22.26 -3.33 -35.85
CA LEU A 273 -22.96 -2.81 -34.67
C LEU A 273 -23.84 -3.87 -33.99
N GLU A 274 -24.51 -4.70 -34.78
CA GLU A 274 -25.40 -5.76 -34.29
C GLU A 274 -24.64 -6.82 -33.49
N LEU A 275 -23.52 -7.32 -34.01
CA LEU A 275 -22.69 -8.31 -33.32
C LEU A 275 -22.11 -7.73 -32.03
N PHE A 276 -21.64 -6.48 -32.07
CA PHE A 276 -21.12 -5.81 -30.87
C PHE A 276 -22.20 -5.62 -29.81
N ALA A 277 -23.41 -5.19 -30.20
CA ALA A 277 -24.53 -5.00 -29.29
C ALA A 277 -24.93 -6.31 -28.61
N ALA A 278 -25.06 -7.40 -29.38
CA ALA A 278 -25.38 -8.73 -28.83
C ALA A 278 -24.31 -9.24 -27.85
N VAL A 279 -23.03 -9.01 -28.16
CA VAL A 279 -21.91 -9.34 -27.25
C VAL A 279 -21.95 -8.50 -25.97
N ALA A 280 -22.24 -7.21 -26.08
CA ALA A 280 -22.35 -6.29 -24.95
C ALA A 280 -23.53 -6.69 -24.03
N GLU A 281 -24.67 -7.04 -24.59
CA GLU A 281 -25.82 -7.57 -23.84
C GLU A 281 -25.47 -8.87 -23.11
N GLN A 282 -24.81 -9.80 -23.80
CA GLN A 282 -24.37 -11.06 -23.19
C GLN A 282 -23.38 -10.83 -22.05
N LEU A 283 -22.43 -9.89 -22.22
CA LEU A 283 -21.52 -9.47 -21.14
C LEU A 283 -22.28 -8.83 -19.96
N ALA A 284 -23.28 -8.00 -20.23
CA ALA A 284 -24.09 -7.37 -19.20
C ALA A 284 -24.96 -8.39 -18.45
N ALA A 285 -25.52 -9.39 -19.13
CA ALA A 285 -26.29 -10.48 -18.54
C ALA A 285 -25.43 -11.39 -17.65
N GLN A 286 -24.16 -11.60 -18.02
CA GLN A 286 -23.18 -12.35 -17.23
C GLN A 286 -22.53 -11.55 -16.12
N THR A 287 -22.60 -10.23 -16.19
CA THR A 287 -22.23 -9.38 -15.07
C THR A 287 -23.24 -9.69 -13.98
N PRO A 288 -22.84 -10.33 -12.86
CA PRO A 288 -23.80 -10.67 -11.83
C PRO A 288 -24.45 -9.36 -11.42
N GLN A 289 -25.75 -9.20 -11.73
CA GLN A 289 -26.57 -8.27 -10.99
C GLN A 289 -26.26 -8.62 -9.56
N ARG A 290 -25.71 -7.68 -8.80
CA ARG A 290 -25.75 -7.75 -7.35
C ARG A 290 -27.23 -7.64 -6.94
N ARG A 291 -28.07 -8.60 -7.34
CA ARG A 291 -28.99 -9.19 -6.40
C ARG A 291 -28.12 -9.53 -5.22
N ARG A 292 -28.21 -8.70 -4.19
CA ARG A 292 -28.05 -9.13 -2.82
C ARG A 292 -29.15 -10.18 -2.59
N THR A 293 -29.11 -11.30 -3.31
CA THR A 293 -29.60 -12.55 -2.76
C THR A 293 -28.90 -12.60 -1.43
N ARG A 294 -29.69 -12.41 -0.36
CA ARG A 294 -29.29 -12.74 1.01
C ARG A 294 -28.67 -14.11 0.86
N SER A 295 -27.34 -14.17 0.79
CA SER A 295 -26.71 -15.43 0.47
C SER A 295 -27.07 -16.36 1.60
N ALA A 296 -27.38 -17.59 1.24
CA ALA A 296 -27.23 -18.78 2.06
C ALA A 296 -25.78 -18.95 2.61
N SER A 297 -25.07 -17.85 2.88
CA SER A 297 -24.03 -17.84 3.88
C SER A 297 -24.77 -18.10 5.18
N GLY A 298 -24.73 -19.34 5.68
CA GLY A 298 -25.22 -19.69 7.00
C GLY A 298 -24.44 -18.94 8.08
N ALA A 299 -24.63 -17.63 8.15
CA ALA A 299 -23.98 -16.67 9.03
C ALA A 299 -25.11 -16.02 9.81
N LEU A 300 -25.42 -16.61 10.96
CA LEU A 300 -26.61 -16.32 11.77
C LEU A 300 -26.63 -14.86 12.27
N LEU A 301 -25.45 -14.26 12.48
CA LEU A 301 -25.28 -12.97 13.18
C LEU A 301 -24.92 -11.80 12.24
N GLY A 302 -24.92 -12.02 10.92
CA GLY A 302 -24.29 -11.14 9.92
C GLY A 302 -24.48 -9.63 10.11
N ARG A 303 -25.71 -9.11 10.09
CA ARG A 303 -25.98 -7.65 10.15
C ARG A 303 -26.07 -7.08 11.56
N ARG A 304 -26.00 -7.92 12.59
CA ARG A 304 -26.22 -7.57 13.99
C ARG A 304 -24.93 -7.56 14.80
N LEU A 305 -23.81 -7.94 14.19
CA LEU A 305 -22.52 -8.08 14.85
C LEU A 305 -21.61 -6.88 14.62
N PHE A 306 -21.09 -6.32 15.70
CA PHE A 306 -20.19 -5.18 15.72
C PHE A 306 -18.94 -5.49 16.54
N ASP A 307 -17.83 -4.84 16.22
CA ASP A 307 -16.64 -4.85 17.06
C ASP A 307 -16.75 -3.82 18.20
N ALA A 308 -15.81 -3.86 19.16
CA ALA A 308 -15.77 -2.95 20.31
C ALA A 308 -15.76 -1.47 19.91
N ASP A 309 -15.29 -1.17 18.70
CA ASP A 309 -15.22 0.16 18.15
C ASP A 309 -16.46 0.58 17.33
N GLY A 310 -17.51 -0.24 17.32
CA GLY A 310 -18.76 0.02 16.62
C GLY A 310 -18.76 -0.26 15.12
N ASN A 311 -17.72 -0.88 14.55
CA ASN A 311 -17.71 -1.26 13.15
C ASN A 311 -18.45 -2.58 12.95
N ALA A 312 -19.26 -2.65 11.89
CA ALA A 312 -19.94 -3.87 11.51
C ALA A 312 -18.93 -4.98 11.14
N MET A 313 -19.16 -6.19 11.64
CA MET A 313 -18.41 -7.39 11.28
C MET A 313 -19.11 -8.12 10.12
N THR A 314 -18.33 -8.64 9.17
CA THR A 314 -18.85 -9.28 7.96
C THR A 314 -18.42 -10.75 7.91
N PRO A 315 -19.32 -11.67 7.53
CA PRO A 315 -18.96 -13.07 7.38
C PRO A 315 -17.95 -13.27 6.26
N SER A 316 -16.94 -14.09 6.53
CA SER A 316 -15.87 -14.50 5.65
C SER A 316 -15.66 -16.01 5.80
N HIS A 317 -15.16 -16.68 4.77
CA HIS A 317 -14.88 -18.11 4.84
C HIS A 317 -13.57 -18.46 4.16
N THR A 318 -12.96 -19.58 4.58
CA THR A 318 -11.83 -20.19 3.88
C THR A 318 -12.03 -21.70 3.80
N ARG A 319 -11.66 -22.32 2.68
CA ARG A 319 -11.76 -23.77 2.50
C ARG A 319 -10.36 -24.38 2.49
N LYS A 320 -10.09 -25.33 3.37
CA LYS A 320 -8.78 -26.03 3.45
C LYS A 320 -9.02 -27.51 3.72
N GLY A 321 -8.47 -28.38 2.87
CA GLY A 321 -8.60 -29.84 3.02
C GLY A 321 -10.05 -30.33 2.96
N GLY A 322 -10.89 -29.74 2.08
CA GLY A 322 -12.32 -30.09 2.00
C GLY A 322 -13.21 -29.41 3.03
N VAL A 323 -12.66 -29.02 4.19
CA VAL A 323 -13.38 -28.38 5.31
C VAL A 323 -13.58 -26.87 5.08
N LEU A 324 -14.80 -26.39 5.34
CA LEU A 324 -15.19 -24.97 5.27
C LEU A 324 -15.06 -24.31 6.65
N TYR A 325 -14.13 -23.37 6.80
CA TYR A 325 -13.98 -22.56 8.01
C TYR A 325 -14.67 -21.21 7.85
N ARG A 326 -15.59 -20.89 8.75
CA ARG A 326 -16.38 -19.65 8.76
C ARG A 326 -15.86 -18.68 9.82
N TYR A 327 -15.79 -17.39 9.49
CA TYR A 327 -15.30 -16.32 10.35
C TYR A 327 -16.17 -15.05 10.25
N TYR A 328 -16.18 -14.22 11.29
CA TYR A 328 -16.61 -12.82 11.23
C TYR A 328 -15.37 -11.90 11.30
N VAL A 329 -15.34 -10.88 10.44
CA VAL A 329 -14.19 -9.97 10.29
C VAL A 329 -14.67 -8.52 10.31
N SER A 330 -14.03 -7.64 11.09
CA SER A 330 -14.38 -6.21 11.11
C SER A 330 -14.17 -5.55 9.74
N GLN A 331 -15.14 -4.75 9.30
CA GLN A 331 -15.04 -3.97 8.06
C GLN A 331 -13.86 -2.98 8.08
N ALA A 332 -13.46 -2.47 9.24
CA ALA A 332 -12.31 -1.57 9.37
C ALA A 332 -10.99 -2.26 8.97
N LEU A 333 -10.85 -3.56 9.28
CA LEU A 333 -9.70 -4.37 8.88
C LEU A 333 -9.71 -4.69 7.39
N LEU A 334 -10.88 -5.02 6.83
CA LEU A 334 -11.02 -5.30 5.38
C LEU A 334 -10.73 -4.07 4.52
N ARG A 335 -11.06 -2.87 5.00
CA ARG A 335 -10.82 -1.60 4.29
C ARG A 335 -9.44 -1.00 4.57
N GLY A 336 -8.55 -1.70 5.28
CA GLY A 336 -7.19 -1.23 5.56
C GLY A 336 -7.08 -0.06 6.55
N ARG A 337 -8.17 0.31 7.25
CA ARG A 337 -8.21 1.45 8.18
C ARG A 337 -7.69 1.11 9.59
N ALA A 338 -7.42 -0.16 9.89
CA ALA A 338 -6.94 -0.61 11.20
C ALA A 338 -5.57 -0.02 11.62
N ARG A 339 -4.82 0.59 10.70
CA ARG A 339 -3.53 1.25 11.00
C ARG A 339 -3.63 2.71 11.41
N GLN A 340 -4.80 3.35 11.33
CA GLN A 340 -4.95 4.79 11.56
C GLN A 340 -5.44 5.19 12.96
N ARG A 341 -5.59 4.26 13.91
CA ARG A 341 -5.96 4.61 15.29
C ARG A 341 -4.73 4.73 16.19
N GLY A 342 -4.48 5.96 16.66
CA GLY A 342 -3.62 6.25 17.79
C GLY A 342 -4.32 5.89 19.11
N ALA A 343 -3.56 5.26 20.01
CA ALA A 343 -3.52 5.30 21.49
C ALA A 343 -4.79 5.50 22.37
N ALA A 344 -6.02 5.61 21.87
CA ALA A 344 -7.17 6.04 22.69
C ALA A 344 -8.31 5.00 22.87
N SER A 345 -8.22 3.79 22.30
CA SER A 345 -9.12 2.68 22.69
C SER A 345 -8.31 1.53 23.28
N THR A 346 -8.62 1.18 24.52
CA THR A 346 -7.99 0.07 25.28
C THR A 346 -8.48 -1.31 24.85
N ASP A 347 -9.57 -1.38 24.07
CA ASP A 347 -10.15 -2.63 23.60
C ASP A 347 -9.68 -2.98 22.18
N PHE A 348 -8.92 -4.07 22.09
CA PHE A 348 -8.37 -4.58 20.84
C PHE A 348 -9.46 -5.37 20.09
N SER A 349 -10.03 -4.79 19.03
CA SER A 349 -11.00 -5.49 18.16
C SER A 349 -10.41 -6.81 17.61
N PRO A 350 -10.98 -7.99 17.93
CA PRO A 350 -10.43 -9.28 17.50
C PRO A 350 -10.55 -9.41 15.99
N GLY A 351 -9.42 -9.45 15.29
CA GLY A 351 -9.42 -9.20 13.84
C GLY A 351 -10.14 -10.23 12.99
N ARG A 352 -10.15 -11.51 13.38
CA ARG A 352 -11.00 -12.56 12.78
C ARG A 352 -11.52 -13.47 13.88
N VAL A 353 -12.83 -13.59 13.97
CA VAL A 353 -13.50 -14.40 15.00
C VAL A 353 -14.11 -15.65 14.35
N PRO A 354 -13.89 -16.87 14.87
CA PRO A 354 -14.56 -18.08 14.38
C PRO A 354 -16.07 -17.96 14.50
N ALA A 355 -16.80 -18.14 13.39
CA ALA A 355 -18.24 -17.94 13.37
C ALA A 355 -18.99 -18.96 14.23
N ALA A 356 -18.58 -20.23 14.23
CA ALA A 356 -19.27 -21.29 14.98
C ALA A 356 -19.24 -21.06 16.50
N ALA A 357 -18.06 -20.82 17.07
CA ALA A 357 -17.90 -20.59 18.51
C ALA A 357 -18.58 -19.29 19.00
N LEU A 358 -18.66 -18.28 18.12
CA LEU A 358 -19.38 -17.05 18.41
C LEU A 358 -20.89 -17.24 18.35
N GLU A 359 -21.39 -17.91 17.30
CA GLU A 359 -22.81 -18.22 17.12
C GLU A 359 -23.35 -19.09 18.27
N GLU A 360 -22.58 -20.10 18.69
CA GLU A 360 -22.93 -20.96 19.82
C GLU A 360 -23.03 -20.19 21.15
N ALA A 361 -22.07 -19.32 21.44
CA ALA A 361 -22.09 -18.50 22.66
C ALA A 361 -23.27 -17.53 22.68
N VAL A 362 -23.58 -16.89 21.55
CA VAL A 362 -24.73 -15.98 21.43
C VAL A 362 -26.05 -16.73 21.55
N LEU A 363 -26.18 -17.91 20.92
CA LEU A 363 -27.38 -18.75 21.02
C LEU A 363 -27.60 -19.29 22.43
N ALA A 364 -26.54 -19.69 23.14
CA ALA A 364 -26.62 -20.12 24.53
C ALA A 364 -27.12 -18.99 25.44
N ALA A 365 -26.58 -17.79 25.28
CA ALA A 365 -26.99 -16.61 26.04
C ALA A 365 -28.43 -16.19 25.74
N LEU A 366 -28.83 -16.19 24.45
CA LEU A 366 -30.20 -15.93 24.02
C LEU A 366 -31.17 -16.96 24.58
N GLY A 367 -30.84 -18.26 24.53
CA GLY A 367 -31.69 -19.31 25.09
C GLY A 367 -31.91 -19.17 26.59
N GLY A 368 -30.86 -18.82 27.35
CA GLY A 368 -30.98 -18.53 28.78
C GLY A 368 -31.81 -17.28 29.09
N ALA A 369 -31.73 -16.25 28.24
CA ALA A 369 -32.52 -15.03 28.40
C ALA A 369 -34.00 -15.24 28.11
N VAL A 370 -34.32 -16.00 27.05
CA VAL A 370 -35.70 -16.35 26.68
C VAL A 370 -36.35 -17.21 27.78
N ARG A 371 -35.64 -18.23 28.31
CA ARG A 371 -36.13 -19.04 29.45
C ARG A 371 -36.47 -18.20 30.69
N ARG A 372 -35.71 -17.13 30.97
CA ARG A 372 -35.97 -16.26 32.12
C ARG A 372 -37.20 -15.35 31.94
N ARG A 373 -37.57 -15.04 30.69
CA ARG A 373 -38.68 -14.12 30.37
C ARG A 373 -40.00 -14.80 30.08
N THR A 374 -40.00 -16.11 29.87
CA THR A 374 -41.20 -16.84 29.48
C THR A 374 -41.39 -18.02 30.44
N PRO A 375 -41.99 -17.83 31.64
CA PRO A 375 -42.36 -18.95 32.49
C PRO A 375 -43.27 -19.91 31.72
N ALA A 376 -43.10 -21.21 31.96
CA ALA A 376 -43.90 -22.26 31.32
C ALA A 376 -45.41 -21.96 31.44
N GLY A 377 -46.15 -22.02 30.32
CA GLY A 377 -47.60 -21.82 30.28
C GLY A 377 -48.14 -20.46 29.83
N THR A 378 -47.32 -19.54 29.30
CA THR A 378 -47.79 -18.22 28.79
C THR A 378 -47.98 -18.21 27.26
N ALA A 379 -48.84 -17.33 26.71
CA ALA A 379 -49.22 -17.27 25.28
C ALA A 379 -48.04 -17.20 24.27
N ILE A 380 -46.86 -16.80 24.72
CA ILE A 380 -45.62 -16.80 23.93
C ILE A 380 -45.19 -18.25 23.57
N GLU A 381 -45.52 -19.27 24.38
CA GLU A 381 -45.35 -20.70 24.05
C GLU A 381 -46.11 -21.13 22.80
N GLN A 382 -47.28 -20.52 22.55
CA GLN A 382 -48.13 -20.85 21.41
C GLN A 382 -47.63 -20.21 20.10
N SER A 383 -46.94 -19.06 20.16
CA SER A 383 -46.42 -18.35 18.97
C SER A 383 -45.07 -18.87 18.47
N ILE A 384 -44.23 -19.45 19.32
CA ILE A 384 -42.92 -20.01 18.91
C ILE A 384 -43.07 -21.46 18.40
N GLY A 385 -44.29 -22.02 18.49
CA GLY A 385 -44.60 -23.41 18.12
C GLY A 385 -44.18 -24.36 19.23
N ALA A 386 -45.09 -25.24 19.66
CA ALA A 386 -44.92 -26.17 20.79
C ALA A 386 -43.61 -26.99 20.76
N THR A 387 -43.00 -27.17 19.58
CA THR A 387 -41.75 -27.89 19.37
C THR A 387 -40.50 -27.09 19.77
N ALA A 388 -40.53 -25.76 19.67
CA ALA A 388 -39.39 -24.90 19.95
C ALA A 388 -39.21 -24.60 21.45
N THR A 389 -40.32 -24.54 22.19
CA THR A 389 -40.35 -24.39 23.64
C THR A 389 -39.97 -25.70 24.36
N ALA A 390 -40.34 -26.87 23.82
CA ALA A 390 -39.90 -28.16 24.36
C ALA A 390 -38.36 -28.35 24.31
N ALA A 391 -37.70 -27.87 23.24
CA ALA A 391 -36.24 -27.89 23.11
C ALA A 391 -35.55 -26.78 23.92
N LEU A 392 -36.28 -25.72 24.27
CA LEU A 392 -35.79 -24.74 25.20
C LEU A 392 -35.71 -25.33 26.59
N TYR A 393 -36.67 -26.15 27.08
CA TYR A 393 -36.75 -26.64 28.46
C TYR A 393 -36.12 -28.01 28.78
N HIS A 394 -36.02 -28.95 27.83
CA HIS A 394 -35.40 -30.26 28.05
C HIS A 394 -33.96 -30.33 27.54
N ASP A 395 -33.04 -30.79 28.39
CA ASP A 395 -31.58 -30.75 28.18
C ASP A 395 -31.03 -31.76 27.15
N ASP A 396 -31.89 -32.62 26.56
CA ASP A 396 -31.45 -33.85 25.86
C ASP A 396 -31.94 -34.03 24.41
N ARG A 397 -32.33 -32.97 23.68
CA ARG A 397 -32.61 -33.08 22.22
C ARG A 397 -31.72 -32.19 21.36
N PRO A 398 -31.16 -32.69 20.24
CA PRO A 398 -30.35 -31.89 19.33
C PRO A 398 -31.22 -30.78 18.69
N ARG A 399 -30.84 -29.52 18.92
CA ARG A 399 -31.51 -28.34 18.36
C ARG A 399 -31.42 -28.38 16.83
N SER A 400 -32.56 -28.50 16.14
CA SER A 400 -32.63 -28.49 14.67
C SER A 400 -32.05 -27.19 14.08
N GLU A 401 -31.16 -27.30 13.08
CA GLU A 401 -30.52 -26.18 12.36
C GLU A 401 -31.52 -25.15 11.80
N ALA A 402 -32.77 -25.55 11.56
CA ALA A 402 -33.81 -24.69 10.98
C ALA A 402 -34.43 -23.68 11.97
N MET A 403 -34.36 -23.94 13.28
CA MET A 403 -34.98 -23.07 14.32
C MET A 403 -34.10 -21.90 14.75
N MET A 404 -32.79 -22.01 14.60
CA MET A 404 -31.82 -21.03 15.11
C MET A 404 -31.90 -19.64 14.43
N PRO A 405 -32.16 -19.52 13.11
CA PRO A 405 -32.33 -18.22 12.46
C PRO A 405 -33.55 -17.43 12.96
N ALA A 406 -34.67 -18.12 13.24
CA ALA A 406 -35.93 -17.48 13.65
C ALA A 406 -35.82 -16.85 15.05
N LEU A 407 -35.14 -17.52 15.98
CA LEU A 407 -34.90 -17.01 17.33
C LEU A 407 -34.00 -15.77 17.32
N VAL A 408 -32.93 -15.80 16.51
CA VAL A 408 -32.03 -14.66 16.31
C VAL A 408 -32.76 -13.49 15.63
N GLU A 409 -33.64 -13.75 14.66
CA GLU A 409 -34.36 -12.68 13.97
C GLU A 409 -35.36 -11.95 14.86
N ARG A 410 -36.01 -12.68 15.78
CA ARG A 410 -37.05 -12.14 16.67
C ARG A 410 -36.49 -11.45 17.91
N TRP A 411 -35.47 -12.02 18.56
CA TRP A 411 -35.02 -11.55 19.89
C TRP A 411 -33.73 -10.75 19.88
N LEU A 412 -32.86 -10.93 18.88
CA LEU A 412 -31.54 -10.28 18.86
C LEU A 412 -31.57 -8.93 18.13
N GLU A 413 -31.16 -7.87 18.82
CA GLU A 413 -30.97 -6.55 18.21
C GLU A 413 -29.52 -6.36 17.77
N ARG A 414 -28.57 -6.53 18.69
CA ARG A 414 -27.16 -6.18 18.49
C ARG A 414 -26.25 -7.08 19.30
N VAL A 415 -25.09 -7.41 18.75
CA VAL A 415 -23.98 -8.07 19.46
C VAL A 415 -22.71 -7.26 19.25
N VAL A 416 -22.04 -6.90 20.34
CA VAL A 416 -20.73 -6.24 20.34
C VAL A 416 -19.68 -7.21 20.86
N VAL A 417 -18.66 -7.46 20.05
CA VAL A 417 -17.53 -8.33 20.40
C VAL A 417 -16.42 -7.50 21.03
N ARG A 418 -16.17 -7.70 22.32
CA ARG A 418 -15.01 -7.16 23.05
C ARG A 418 -13.90 -8.21 23.17
N THR A 419 -12.79 -7.82 23.80
CA THR A 419 -11.59 -8.66 23.93
C THR A 419 -11.83 -9.89 24.81
N ASP A 420 -12.68 -9.75 25.82
CA ASP A 420 -12.94 -10.71 26.91
C ASP A 420 -14.44 -10.95 27.18
N ALA A 421 -15.33 -10.25 26.46
CA ALA A 421 -16.78 -10.39 26.61
C ALA A 421 -17.55 -10.18 25.29
N LEU A 422 -18.75 -10.73 25.25
CA LEU A 422 -19.79 -10.39 24.28
C LEU A 422 -20.87 -9.57 24.99
N VAL A 423 -21.22 -8.42 24.42
CA VAL A 423 -22.38 -7.64 24.87
C VAL A 423 -23.51 -7.88 23.89
N ILE A 424 -24.61 -8.45 24.36
CA ILE A 424 -25.77 -8.86 23.57
C ILE A 424 -26.96 -7.99 23.98
N THR A 425 -27.47 -7.21 23.05
CA THR A 425 -28.66 -6.35 23.24
C THR A 425 -29.89 -7.06 22.67
N LEU A 426 -30.93 -7.19 23.50
CA LEU A 426 -32.20 -7.80 23.11
C LEU A 426 -33.21 -6.75 22.63
N ARG A 427 -34.09 -7.12 21.70
CA ARG A 427 -35.17 -6.24 21.23
C ARG A 427 -36.22 -6.04 22.33
N ALA A 428 -36.67 -4.80 22.54
CA ALA A 428 -37.67 -4.44 23.55
C ALA A 428 -39.05 -5.08 23.30
N ASP A 429 -39.51 -5.13 22.05
CA ASP A 429 -40.88 -5.50 21.68
C ASP A 429 -41.21 -7.00 21.76
N ALA A 430 -40.25 -7.86 22.14
CA ALA A 430 -40.46 -9.30 22.18
C ALA A 430 -41.16 -9.77 23.47
N ALA A 431 -41.33 -8.89 24.47
CA ALA A 431 -41.89 -9.21 25.78
C ALA A 431 -43.23 -8.52 26.11
N SER A 432 -43.66 -7.49 25.37
CA SER A 432 -44.91 -6.77 25.65
C SER A 432 -46.08 -7.31 24.84
N ALA A 433 -46.74 -8.34 25.38
CA ALA A 433 -48.13 -8.63 25.03
C ALA A 433 -49.13 -7.95 25.98
N ASP A 434 -48.68 -7.35 27.08
CA ASP A 434 -49.53 -6.52 27.93
C ASP A 434 -48.97 -5.10 27.97
N GLY A 435 -49.79 -4.16 27.51
CA GLY A 435 -49.47 -2.76 27.50
C GLY A 435 -49.47 -2.20 28.92
N ASP A 436 -48.33 -1.67 29.35
CA ASP A 436 -48.31 -0.39 30.05
C ASP A 436 -46.93 0.23 29.91
N GLY A 437 -46.93 1.53 29.60
CA GLY A 437 -45.73 2.30 29.31
C GLY A 437 -44.88 2.53 30.57
N ALA A 438 -43.69 1.95 30.58
CA ALA A 438 -42.58 2.38 31.41
C ALA A 438 -41.27 2.09 30.65
N ASP A 439 -40.37 3.08 30.65
CA ASP A 439 -39.10 3.14 29.90
C ASP A 439 -38.44 1.77 29.65
N ALA A 440 -38.57 1.26 28.42
CA ALA A 440 -37.95 0.01 28.01
C ALA A 440 -36.45 0.22 27.76
N GLN A 441 -35.67 0.22 28.84
CA GLN A 441 -34.21 0.17 28.79
C GLN A 441 -33.80 -1.11 28.03
N ALA A 442 -33.04 -0.99 26.94
CA ALA A 442 -32.56 -2.14 26.18
C ALA A 442 -31.74 -3.06 27.09
N ASP A 443 -32.23 -4.27 27.33
CA ASP A 443 -31.55 -5.22 28.20
C ASP A 443 -30.26 -5.73 27.55
N GLU A 444 -29.14 -5.36 28.16
CA GLU A 444 -27.81 -5.81 27.76
C GLU A 444 -27.39 -7.03 28.59
N ILE A 445 -27.07 -8.12 27.90
CA ILE A 445 -26.48 -9.32 28.49
C ILE A 445 -24.99 -9.31 28.19
N VAL A 446 -24.17 -9.30 29.24
CA VAL A 446 -22.72 -9.42 29.12
C VAL A 446 -22.33 -10.87 29.40
N VAL A 447 -21.74 -11.52 28.40
CA VAL A 447 -21.26 -12.90 28.48
C VAL A 447 -19.74 -12.90 28.46
N PRO A 448 -19.05 -13.45 29.47
CA PRO A 448 -17.60 -13.61 29.43
C PRO A 448 -17.24 -14.54 28.27
N TRP A 449 -16.47 -14.03 27.32
CA TRP A 449 -16.17 -14.75 26.08
C TRP A 449 -14.87 -14.21 25.49
N SER A 450 -13.91 -15.10 25.27
CA SER A 450 -12.66 -14.75 24.59
C SER A 450 -12.57 -15.51 23.28
N SER A 451 -12.19 -14.83 22.19
CA SER A 451 -11.86 -15.53 20.96
C SER A 451 -10.60 -16.36 21.24
N GLN A 452 -10.75 -17.68 21.41
CA GLN A 452 -9.60 -18.56 21.60
C GLN A 452 -8.60 -18.28 20.48
N ARG A 453 -7.45 -17.69 20.83
CA ARG A 453 -6.37 -17.46 19.89
C ARG A 453 -5.86 -18.81 19.42
N ARG A 454 -6.38 -19.32 18.30
CA ARG A 454 -5.69 -20.37 17.55
C ARG A 454 -4.42 -19.75 17.00
N SER A 455 -3.35 -19.89 17.78
CA SER A 455 -1.99 -19.63 17.33
C SER A 455 -1.80 -20.35 15.99
N SER A 456 -1.24 -19.67 15.00
CA SER A 456 -1.25 -20.01 13.57
C SER A 456 -0.47 -21.27 13.14
N ARG A 457 -0.42 -22.35 13.93
CA ARG A 457 0.16 -23.63 13.49
C ARG A 457 -0.76 -24.78 13.82
N ALA A 458 -1.03 -25.61 12.80
CA ALA A 458 -1.73 -26.87 12.94
C ALA A 458 -0.92 -27.77 13.89
N ALA A 459 -1.51 -28.15 15.02
CA ALA A 459 -1.05 -29.29 15.79
C ALA A 459 -1.74 -30.53 15.21
N VAL A 460 -0.97 -31.52 14.77
CA VAL A 460 -1.48 -32.88 14.61
C VAL A 460 -1.76 -33.39 16.01
N LEU A 461 -3.03 -33.69 16.30
CA LEU A 461 -3.45 -34.29 17.55
C LEU A 461 -3.11 -35.78 17.50
N ALA A 462 -2.08 -36.21 18.23
CA ALA A 462 -2.03 -37.57 18.75
C ALA A 462 -2.92 -37.62 20.01
N PRO A 463 -3.73 -38.67 20.19
CA PRO A 463 -4.84 -38.66 21.14
C PRO A 463 -4.40 -39.15 22.52
N GLU A 464 -3.44 -38.51 23.19
CA GLU A 464 -3.13 -38.84 24.59
C GLU A 464 -2.22 -37.75 25.19
N ALA A 465 -2.84 -36.78 25.89
CA ALA A 465 -2.26 -35.94 26.95
C ALA A 465 -3.05 -34.63 27.09
N ARG A 466 -4.20 -34.69 27.77
CA ARG A 466 -4.81 -33.53 28.42
C ARG A 466 -4.00 -33.22 29.69
N ALA A 467 -2.83 -32.60 29.55
CA ALA A 467 -2.12 -32.00 30.68
C ALA A 467 -1.27 -30.81 30.19
N ALA A 468 -1.53 -29.63 30.75
CA ALA A 468 -0.75 -28.39 30.71
C ALA A 468 0.01 -28.07 29.39
N HIS A 469 -0.57 -27.23 28.51
CA HIS A 469 0.18 -26.66 27.38
C HIS A 469 1.20 -25.61 27.87
N PRO A 470 2.52 -25.82 27.72
CA PRO A 470 3.50 -24.78 28.01
C PRO A 470 3.42 -23.67 26.95
N SER A 471 3.71 -22.44 27.37
CA SER A 471 3.73 -21.26 26.48
C SER A 471 4.64 -21.49 25.26
N ARG A 472 4.24 -20.95 24.09
CA ARG A 472 4.95 -21.05 22.80
C ARG A 472 6.44 -20.67 22.84
N ALA A 473 6.87 -19.94 23.88
CA ALA A 473 8.25 -19.55 24.14
C ALA A 473 9.17 -20.73 24.53
N ARG A 474 8.61 -21.91 24.81
CA ARG A 474 9.36 -23.11 25.25
C ARG A 474 9.43 -24.23 24.22
N GLN A 475 8.88 -24.05 23.01
CA GLN A 475 8.98 -25.07 21.96
C GLN A 475 10.27 -24.89 21.13
N PRO A 476 11.03 -25.96 20.86
CA PRO A 476 12.24 -25.88 20.05
C PRO A 476 11.95 -25.47 18.61
N MET A 477 12.91 -24.78 17.99
CA MET A 477 12.81 -24.31 16.62
C MET A 477 12.70 -25.48 15.62
N PRO A 478 11.79 -25.39 14.62
CA PRO A 478 11.71 -26.38 13.54
C PRO A 478 13.06 -26.58 12.81
N GLU A 479 13.38 -27.82 12.44
CA GLU A 479 14.69 -28.21 11.90
C GLU A 479 15.05 -27.47 10.60
N ASP A 480 14.09 -27.27 9.71
CA ASP A 480 14.24 -26.54 8.45
C ASP A 480 14.67 -25.08 8.69
N VAL A 481 14.02 -24.42 9.65
CA VAL A 481 14.32 -23.04 10.06
C VAL A 481 15.68 -22.98 10.78
N ARG A 482 15.99 -23.98 11.62
CA ARG A 482 17.28 -24.11 12.32
C ARG A 482 18.43 -24.25 11.32
N ARG A 483 18.29 -25.12 10.31
CA ARG A 483 19.29 -25.32 9.25
C ARG A 483 19.55 -24.01 8.49
N GLN A 484 18.49 -23.29 8.12
CA GLN A 484 18.62 -21.99 7.45
C GLN A 484 19.32 -20.95 8.33
N LEU A 485 19.03 -20.94 9.64
CA LEU A 485 19.71 -20.05 10.59
C LEU A 485 21.20 -20.35 10.68
N LEU A 486 21.59 -21.63 10.85
CA LEU A 486 22.99 -22.02 10.94
C LEU A 486 23.79 -21.68 9.68
N VAL A 487 23.22 -21.94 8.49
CA VAL A 487 23.82 -21.54 7.21
C VAL A 487 24.00 -20.01 7.14
N SER A 488 23.02 -19.25 7.63
CA SER A 488 23.09 -17.78 7.64
C SER A 488 24.16 -17.27 8.61
N ILE A 489 24.32 -17.89 9.78
CA ILE A 489 25.38 -17.55 10.75
C ILE A 489 26.77 -17.86 10.17
N ALA A 490 26.94 -19.03 9.55
CA ALA A 490 28.21 -19.42 8.93
C ALA A 490 28.62 -18.44 7.82
N ARG A 491 27.68 -18.07 6.94
CA ARG A 491 27.91 -17.05 5.90
C ARG A 491 28.28 -15.70 6.48
N ALA A 492 27.57 -15.24 7.51
CA ALA A 492 27.85 -13.97 8.16
C ALA A 492 29.26 -13.94 8.75
N ARG A 493 29.71 -15.02 9.43
CA ARG A 493 31.07 -15.12 9.97
C ARG A 493 32.14 -15.11 8.87
N ALA A 494 31.94 -15.90 7.81
CA ALA A 494 32.87 -15.94 6.67
C ALA A 494 33.00 -14.57 5.98
N TRP A 495 31.89 -13.84 5.84
CA TRP A 495 31.90 -12.49 5.26
C TRP A 495 32.57 -11.46 6.18
N THR A 496 32.32 -11.50 7.48
CA THR A 496 33.01 -10.63 8.44
C THR A 496 34.51 -10.90 8.47
N GLU A 497 34.92 -12.17 8.42
CA GLU A 497 36.34 -12.54 8.35
C GLU A 497 37.00 -12.10 7.03
N ALA A 498 36.28 -12.22 5.90
CA ALA A 498 36.75 -11.74 4.61
C ALA A 498 36.94 -10.22 4.57
N LEU A 499 36.07 -9.46 5.25
CA LEU A 499 36.21 -8.01 5.42
C LEU A 499 37.37 -7.67 6.36
N ALA A 500 37.48 -8.37 7.50
CA ALA A 500 38.52 -8.12 8.50
C ALA A 500 39.94 -8.47 7.99
N SER A 501 40.06 -9.52 7.18
CA SER A 501 41.33 -9.94 6.58
C SER A 501 41.66 -9.23 5.25
N GLY A 502 40.82 -8.30 4.78
CA GLY A 502 41.03 -7.58 3.52
C GLY A 502 40.83 -8.43 2.26
N ARG A 503 40.37 -9.69 2.36
CA ARG A 503 40.01 -10.54 1.21
C ARG A 503 38.82 -10.01 0.42
N ALA A 504 38.01 -9.14 1.02
CA ALA A 504 36.97 -8.35 0.36
C ALA A 504 37.08 -6.89 0.81
N THR A 505 36.97 -5.96 -0.14
CA THR A 505 37.10 -4.51 0.13
C THR A 505 35.79 -3.90 0.66
N ASP A 506 34.65 -4.40 0.21
CA ASP A 506 33.34 -3.87 0.58
C ASP A 506 32.24 -4.95 0.52
N THR A 507 31.04 -4.56 0.94
CA THR A 507 29.85 -5.44 0.92
C THR A 507 29.36 -5.75 -0.49
N ALA A 508 29.70 -4.94 -1.49
CA ALA A 508 29.32 -5.16 -2.89
C ALA A 508 30.12 -6.31 -3.52
N MET A 509 31.42 -6.38 -3.24
CA MET A 509 32.32 -7.46 -3.66
C MET A 509 31.92 -8.81 -3.05
N LEU A 510 31.50 -8.82 -1.78
CA LEU A 510 30.93 -10.01 -1.13
C LEU A 510 29.62 -10.46 -1.79
N ALA A 511 28.75 -9.51 -2.13
CA ALA A 511 27.47 -9.78 -2.77
C ALA A 511 27.65 -10.40 -4.17
N ALA A 512 28.58 -9.86 -4.95
CA ALA A 512 28.95 -10.37 -6.27
C ALA A 512 29.53 -11.80 -6.19
N ARG A 513 30.44 -12.07 -5.26
CA ARG A 513 31.01 -13.42 -5.04
C ARG A 513 29.99 -14.44 -4.58
N ALA A 514 29.01 -14.04 -3.78
CA ALA A 514 27.96 -14.91 -3.25
C ALA A 514 26.73 -15.04 -4.16
N GLY A 515 26.70 -14.34 -5.31
CA GLY A 515 25.55 -14.36 -6.22
C GLY A 515 24.26 -13.81 -5.60
N CYS A 516 24.37 -12.83 -4.70
CA CYS A 516 23.22 -12.28 -3.98
C CYS A 516 23.21 -10.75 -3.98
N SER A 517 22.09 -10.15 -3.55
CA SER A 517 22.01 -8.69 -3.45
C SER A 517 22.83 -8.14 -2.29
N GLU A 518 23.40 -6.94 -2.44
CA GLU A 518 24.13 -6.27 -1.36
C GLU A 518 23.28 -6.07 -0.10
N ARG A 519 21.98 -5.81 -0.28
CA ARG A 519 21.00 -5.75 0.82
C ARG A 519 20.94 -7.05 1.62
N HIS A 520 21.08 -8.20 0.97
CA HIS A 520 21.07 -9.50 1.63
C HIS A 520 22.34 -9.71 2.48
N VAL A 521 23.50 -9.31 1.97
CA VAL A 521 24.77 -9.31 2.72
C VAL A 521 24.66 -8.42 3.96
N ARG A 522 24.23 -7.16 3.79
CA ARG A 522 24.08 -6.20 4.90
C ARG A 522 23.07 -6.64 5.95
N MET A 523 22.03 -7.38 5.56
CA MET A 523 21.03 -7.92 6.48
C MET A 523 21.60 -9.03 7.37
N LEU A 524 22.45 -9.91 6.83
CA LEU A 524 22.94 -11.09 7.54
C LEU A 524 24.21 -10.83 8.35
N LEU A 525 25.03 -9.84 7.99
CA LEU A 525 26.27 -9.49 8.69
C LEU A 525 26.13 -9.39 10.23
N PRO A 526 25.05 -8.81 10.79
CA PRO A 526 24.86 -8.76 12.24
C PRO A 526 24.85 -10.14 12.93
N LEU A 527 24.46 -11.22 12.24
CA LEU A 527 24.44 -12.57 12.80
C LEU A 527 25.84 -13.07 13.18
N ALA A 528 26.91 -12.49 12.62
CA ALA A 528 28.28 -12.83 13.00
C ALA A 528 28.58 -12.50 14.47
N ALA A 529 27.89 -11.50 15.03
CA ALA A 529 28.06 -11.02 16.40
C ALA A 529 27.14 -11.72 17.43
N LEU A 530 26.48 -12.82 17.06
CA LEU A 530 25.70 -13.63 18.00
C LEU A 530 26.60 -14.22 19.11
N ALA A 531 26.11 -14.19 20.34
CA ALA A 531 26.79 -14.75 21.49
C ALA A 531 27.07 -16.26 21.30
N PRO A 532 28.26 -16.78 21.68
CA PRO A 532 28.64 -18.17 21.45
C PRO A 532 27.62 -19.19 21.99
N ASP A 533 27.09 -18.95 23.18
CA ASP A 533 26.09 -19.78 23.86
C ASP A 533 24.74 -19.85 23.11
N ILE A 534 24.38 -18.78 22.38
CA ILE A 534 23.18 -18.72 21.54
C ILE A 534 23.41 -19.53 20.25
N VAL A 535 24.62 -19.48 19.70
CA VAL A 535 24.99 -20.29 18.52
C VAL A 535 25.02 -21.77 18.87
N GLU A 536 25.59 -22.13 20.03
CA GLU A 536 25.59 -23.48 20.56
C GLU A 536 24.16 -23.99 20.81
N ALA A 537 23.31 -23.17 21.43
CA ALA A 537 21.88 -23.46 21.55
C ALA A 537 21.17 -23.63 20.19
N ALA A 538 21.62 -22.93 19.14
CA ALA A 538 21.08 -23.08 17.79
C ALA A 538 21.47 -24.44 17.18
N ILE A 539 22.70 -24.89 17.42
CA ILE A 539 23.23 -26.17 16.95
C ILE A 539 22.51 -27.32 17.65
N GLU A 540 22.38 -27.23 18.97
CA GLU A 540 21.73 -28.25 19.81
C GLU A 540 20.20 -28.23 19.72
N GLY A 541 19.62 -27.30 18.96
CA GLY A 541 18.16 -27.19 18.80
C GLY A 541 17.43 -26.66 20.04
N ARG A 542 18.16 -26.09 21.00
CA ARG A 542 17.63 -25.49 22.23
C ARG A 542 17.09 -24.07 22.03
N LEU A 543 17.24 -23.46 20.86
CA LEU A 543 16.61 -22.16 20.58
C LEU A 543 15.10 -22.26 20.39
N ALA A 544 14.38 -21.33 21.01
CA ALA A 544 12.93 -21.28 20.91
C ALA A 544 12.43 -20.97 19.49
N ALA A 545 11.27 -21.54 19.16
CA ALA A 545 10.59 -21.30 17.90
C ALA A 545 10.27 -19.81 17.70
N GLY A 546 10.57 -19.30 16.50
CA GLY A 546 10.30 -17.91 16.13
C GLY A 546 11.53 -16.99 16.18
N TYR A 547 12.71 -17.47 16.57
CA TYR A 547 13.99 -16.75 16.50
C TYR A 547 14.85 -17.15 15.29
N GLY A 548 14.23 -17.31 14.10
CA GLY A 548 14.96 -17.61 12.87
C GLY A 548 15.75 -16.40 12.33
N ALA A 549 16.56 -16.60 11.28
CA ALA A 549 17.46 -15.59 10.72
C ALA A 549 16.76 -14.24 10.44
N ALA A 550 15.56 -14.26 9.85
CA ALA A 550 14.80 -13.06 9.51
C ALA A 550 14.38 -12.20 10.73
N ARG A 551 14.20 -12.82 11.91
CA ARG A 551 13.88 -12.10 13.14
C ARG A 551 15.15 -11.63 13.83
N LEU A 552 16.16 -12.50 13.92
CA LEU A 552 17.43 -12.15 14.57
C LEU A 552 18.14 -11.01 13.82
N CYS A 553 18.03 -10.91 12.50
CA CYS A 553 18.60 -9.79 11.75
C CYS A 553 17.91 -8.44 12.02
N ARG A 554 16.72 -8.41 12.65
CA ARG A 554 15.97 -7.19 12.95
C ARG A 554 16.16 -6.82 14.42
N GLY A 555 17.10 -5.92 14.69
CA GLY A 555 17.31 -5.37 16.03
C GLY A 555 18.19 -6.23 16.95
N LEU A 556 19.16 -6.96 16.38
CA LEU A 556 20.19 -7.63 17.18
C LEU A 556 21.07 -6.57 17.85
N SER A 557 21.11 -6.58 19.18
CA SER A 557 22.08 -5.78 19.92
C SER A 557 23.49 -6.31 19.70
N ALA A 558 24.49 -5.43 19.58
CA ALA A 558 25.90 -5.82 19.55
C ALA A 558 26.40 -6.32 20.92
N VAL A 559 25.62 -6.12 21.99
CA VAL A 559 25.97 -6.50 23.37
C VAL A 559 25.39 -7.87 23.71
N TRP A 560 26.23 -8.85 24.03
CA TRP A 560 25.81 -10.23 24.34
C TRP A 560 24.87 -10.35 25.54
N ALA A 561 25.03 -9.51 26.57
CA ALA A 561 24.13 -9.50 27.73
C ALA A 561 22.68 -9.17 27.34
N GLU A 562 22.49 -8.24 26.39
CA GLU A 562 21.18 -7.89 25.86
C GLU A 562 20.63 -8.96 24.92
N GLN A 563 21.49 -9.62 24.14
CA GLN A 563 21.08 -10.77 23.33
C GLN A 563 20.51 -11.90 24.19
N ARG A 564 21.14 -12.22 25.32
CA ARG A 564 20.69 -13.28 26.25
C ARG A 564 19.33 -12.98 26.91
N LYS A 565 19.03 -11.71 27.15
CA LYS A 565 17.70 -11.28 27.65
C LYS A 565 16.63 -11.41 26.57
N LEU A 566 16.98 -11.13 25.32
CA LEU A 566 16.03 -11.07 24.20
C LEU A 566 15.80 -12.43 23.53
N ILE A 567 16.78 -13.34 23.59
CA ILE A 567 16.77 -14.63 22.89
C ILE A 567 16.66 -15.76 23.92
N PRO A 568 15.48 -16.35 24.10
CA PRO A 568 15.27 -17.43 25.05
C PRO A 568 15.91 -18.73 24.55
N ILE A 569 16.78 -19.29 25.39
CA ILE A 569 17.34 -20.63 25.27
C ILE A 569 16.49 -21.57 26.14
N ILE A 570 16.06 -22.69 25.57
CA ILE A 570 15.30 -23.72 26.27
C ILE A 570 16.30 -24.56 27.08
N SER A 571 16.16 -24.56 28.39
CA SER A 571 16.89 -25.48 29.28
C SER A 571 16.29 -26.88 29.15
N VAL A 572 17.12 -27.87 28.85
CA VAL A 572 16.74 -29.29 28.99
C VAL A 572 16.81 -29.61 30.48
N PRO A 573 15.80 -30.26 31.10
CA PRO A 573 15.96 -30.77 32.46
C PRO A 573 17.13 -31.76 32.45
N GLN A 574 18.13 -31.51 33.30
CA GLN A 574 19.15 -32.51 33.61
C GLN A 574 18.40 -33.68 34.25
N GLU A 575 18.58 -34.89 33.70
CA GLU A 575 18.10 -36.13 34.32
C GLU A 575 18.74 -36.35 35.70
#